data_AF-M0DCL5-F1
#
_entry.id   AF-M0DCL5-F1
#
_cell.length_a   1.000
_cell.length_b   1.000
_cell.length_c   1.000
_cell.angle_alpha   90.00
_cell.angle_beta   90.00
_cell.angle_gamma   90.00
#
_symmetry.space_group_name_H-M   'P 1'
#
loop_
_entity.id
_entity.type
_entity.pdbx_description
1 polymer ?
#
loop_
_entity_poly.entity_id
_entity_poly.type
_entity_poly.pdbx_seq_one_letter_code
_entity_poly.pdbx_strand_id
1 'polypeptide(L)'
;MFDRLALLAGLYGTVLIVYGLAELPYRRLVGWYTLPMLFIVSVAGPLAFFEPGTPIGGALSTPLGNISVTWAGLVLFFELSCRSLTVVTFALTASMTTKYTDVAYMLGRLLPRPIDQVALLTYRFTFVMLETLEDLVKAALSRGANFSEFWSNKRLYARILGMTMLSAIEQSERLVKSMEARGYDGDIVLYGDVSRPPIHELFVVAGSYVAVVGYALIAVYEVGL
;
A
#
# COMPACT_ATOMS: atom_id res chain seq x y z
N MET A 1 -0.44 27.71 -11.61
CA MET A 1 -0.70 26.30 -12.01
C MET A 1 0.60 25.57 -12.32
N PHE A 2 1.46 26.14 -13.18
CA PHE A 2 2.76 25.55 -13.53
C PHE A 2 3.71 25.35 -12.35
N ASP A 3 3.74 26.26 -11.36
CA ASP A 3 4.63 26.12 -10.19
C ASP A 3 4.30 24.88 -9.34
N ARG A 4 3.01 24.59 -9.15
CA ARG A 4 2.57 23.42 -8.36
C ARG A 4 2.90 22.11 -9.08
N LEU A 5 2.73 22.08 -10.40
CA LEU A 5 3.11 20.93 -11.21
C LEU A 5 4.64 20.72 -11.19
N ALA A 6 5.43 21.78 -11.32
CA ALA A 6 6.89 21.70 -11.26
C ALA A 6 7.37 21.18 -9.90
N LEU A 7 6.75 21.63 -8.80
CA LEU A 7 7.04 21.12 -7.45
C LEU A 7 6.72 19.63 -7.30
N LEU A 8 5.55 19.17 -7.78
CA LEU A 8 5.17 17.76 -7.70
C LEU A 8 6.03 16.87 -8.61
N ALA A 9 6.39 17.35 -9.80
CA ALA A 9 7.30 16.66 -10.69
C ALA A 9 8.72 16.57 -10.10
N GLY A 10 9.20 17.65 -9.47
CA GLY A 10 10.46 17.66 -8.73
C GLY A 10 10.45 16.68 -7.57
N LEU A 11 9.38 16.68 -6.77
CA LEU A 11 9.22 15.76 -5.64
C LEU A 11 9.16 14.30 -6.11
N TYR A 12 8.41 14.00 -7.18
CA TYR A 12 8.42 12.68 -7.82
C TYR A 12 9.83 12.26 -8.27
N GLY A 13 10.56 13.18 -8.90
CA GLY A 13 11.95 12.97 -9.31
C GLY A 13 12.88 12.66 -8.14
N THR A 14 12.77 13.38 -7.02
CA THR A 14 13.57 13.11 -5.81
C THR A 14 13.29 11.73 -5.23
N VAL A 15 12.02 11.29 -5.19
CA VAL A 15 11.66 9.96 -4.70
C VAL A 15 12.20 8.86 -5.62
N LEU A 16 12.19 9.08 -6.94
CA LEU A 16 12.83 8.16 -7.89
C LEU A 16 14.35 8.09 -7.71
N ILE A 17 15.01 9.21 -7.44
CA ILE A 17 16.46 9.24 -7.15
C ILE A 17 16.75 8.44 -5.88
N VAL A 18 15.98 8.64 -4.81
CA VAL A 18 16.12 7.88 -3.56
C VAL A 18 15.88 6.39 -3.80
N TYR A 19 14.87 6.02 -4.60
CA TYR A 19 14.62 4.64 -4.99
C TYR A 19 15.82 4.02 -5.74
N GLY A 20 16.45 4.81 -6.62
CA GLY A 20 17.66 4.41 -7.33
C GLY A 20 18.89 4.25 -6.45
N LEU A 21 19.10 5.18 -5.51
CA LEU A 21 20.18 5.12 -4.53
C LEU A 21 20.02 3.93 -3.57
N ALA A 22 18.80 3.48 -3.34
CA ALA A 22 18.51 2.26 -2.59
C ALA A 22 18.79 0.96 -3.38
N GLU A 23 19.37 1.05 -4.59
CA GLU A 23 19.72 -0.06 -5.48
C GLU A 23 18.54 -0.99 -5.82
N LEU A 24 17.31 -0.46 -5.79
CA LEU A 24 16.11 -1.25 -6.03
C LEU A 24 15.86 -1.47 -7.55
N PRO A 25 15.34 -2.65 -7.95
CA PRO A 25 15.17 -2.97 -9.37
C PRO A 25 14.04 -2.15 -10.01
N TYR A 26 14.39 -1.22 -10.90
CA TYR A 26 13.44 -0.42 -11.68
C TYR A 26 12.47 -1.26 -12.53
N ARG A 27 12.89 -2.45 -12.97
CA ARG A 27 12.04 -3.34 -13.77
C ARG A 27 10.81 -3.81 -12.99
N ARG A 28 10.94 -3.98 -11.66
CA ARG A 28 9.82 -4.37 -10.80
C ARG A 28 8.88 -3.18 -10.57
N LEU A 29 9.41 -1.97 -10.48
CA LEU A 29 8.64 -0.74 -10.32
C LEU A 29 7.63 -0.53 -11.46
N VAL A 30 8.06 -0.72 -12.72
CA VAL A 30 7.19 -0.57 -13.90
C VAL A 30 6.00 -1.54 -13.86
N GLY A 31 6.23 -2.79 -13.46
CA GLY A 31 5.14 -3.76 -13.31
C GLY A 31 4.11 -3.33 -12.26
N TRP A 32 4.59 -2.78 -11.15
CA TRP A 32 3.73 -2.35 -10.03
C TRP A 32 3.02 -1.02 -10.32
N TYR A 33 3.57 -0.18 -11.20
CA TYR A 33 2.92 1.06 -11.65
C TYR A 33 1.68 0.84 -12.51
N THR A 34 1.51 -0.34 -13.11
CA THR A 34 0.35 -0.62 -13.96
C THR A 34 -0.99 -0.46 -13.22
N LEU A 35 -1.07 -0.93 -11.97
CA LEU A 35 -2.30 -0.93 -11.18
C LEU A 35 -2.68 0.50 -10.70
N PRO A 36 -1.77 1.30 -10.10
CA PRO A 36 -2.04 2.71 -9.80
C PRO A 36 -2.32 3.55 -11.04
N MET A 37 -1.62 3.30 -12.15
CA MET A 37 -1.83 4.06 -13.38
C MET A 37 -3.23 3.82 -13.96
N LEU A 38 -3.73 2.58 -13.93
CA LEU A 38 -5.11 2.26 -14.28
C LEU A 38 -6.10 3.04 -13.41
N PHE A 39 -5.87 3.09 -12.10
CA PHE A 39 -6.71 3.87 -11.17
C PHE A 39 -6.67 5.37 -11.48
N ILE A 40 -5.48 5.93 -11.73
CA ILE A 40 -5.31 7.34 -12.10
C ILE A 40 -6.04 7.65 -13.40
N VAL A 41 -5.89 6.83 -14.44
CA VAL A 41 -6.61 7.03 -15.71
C VAL A 41 -8.12 6.94 -15.52
N SER A 42 -8.60 6.02 -14.68
CA SER A 42 -10.03 5.87 -14.39
C SER A 42 -10.62 7.07 -13.64
N VAL A 43 -9.85 7.73 -12.76
CA VAL A 43 -10.34 8.85 -11.93
C VAL A 43 -10.01 10.20 -12.56
N ALA A 44 -8.74 10.44 -12.85
CA ALA A 44 -8.24 11.69 -13.41
C ALA A 44 -8.59 11.86 -14.89
N GLY A 45 -8.85 10.75 -15.61
CA GLY A 45 -9.29 10.78 -17.01
C GLY A 45 -10.58 11.58 -17.16
N PRO A 46 -11.71 11.14 -16.56
CA PRO A 46 -12.96 11.90 -16.61
C PRO A 46 -12.83 13.34 -16.09
N LEU A 47 -12.11 13.56 -14.98
CA LEU A 47 -11.90 14.90 -14.41
C LEU A 47 -11.22 15.85 -15.40
N ALA A 48 -10.26 15.37 -16.19
CA ALA A 48 -9.59 16.18 -17.21
C ALA A 48 -10.53 16.64 -18.35
N PHE A 49 -11.63 15.92 -18.60
CA PHE A 49 -12.63 16.29 -19.60
C PHE A 49 -13.75 17.19 -19.06
N PHE A 50 -14.00 17.16 -17.75
CA PHE A 50 -15.07 17.96 -17.11
C PHE A 50 -14.58 19.30 -16.54
N GLU A 51 -13.27 19.55 -16.51
CA GLU A 51 -12.73 20.81 -15.99
C GLU A 51 -12.95 21.98 -16.96
N PRO A 52 -13.68 23.05 -16.57
CA PRO A 52 -13.92 24.20 -17.42
C PRO A 52 -12.62 25.00 -17.65
N GLY A 53 -12.29 25.27 -18.91
CA GLY A 53 -11.04 25.94 -19.25
C GLY A 53 -10.92 26.25 -20.75
N THR A 54 -9.77 26.79 -21.16
CA THR A 54 -9.49 27.14 -22.56
C THR A 54 -9.31 25.86 -23.40
N PRO A 55 -10.19 25.62 -24.40
CA PRO A 55 -10.12 24.42 -25.24
C PRO A 55 -8.94 24.50 -26.22
N ILE A 56 -8.17 23.42 -26.33
CA ILE A 56 -6.96 23.34 -27.17
C ILE A 56 -7.30 22.94 -28.62
N GLY A 57 -8.42 22.26 -28.81
CA GLY A 57 -8.99 21.91 -30.11
C GLY A 57 -10.50 22.08 -30.01
N GLY A 58 -11.10 22.72 -31.01
CA GLY A 58 -12.50 23.18 -30.98
C GLY A 58 -13.49 22.19 -30.38
N ALA A 59 -14.49 22.72 -29.66
CA ALA A 59 -15.49 21.95 -28.96
C ALA A 59 -16.14 20.90 -29.88
N LEU A 60 -15.97 19.61 -29.56
CA LEU A 60 -16.73 18.56 -30.22
C LEU A 60 -18.17 18.65 -29.69
N SER A 61 -19.04 19.26 -30.48
CA SER A 61 -20.46 19.41 -30.13
C SER A 61 -21.11 18.03 -30.26
N THR A 62 -21.21 17.28 -29.16
CA THR A 62 -22.04 16.08 -29.09
C THR A 62 -23.36 16.38 -28.37
N PRO A 63 -24.46 15.67 -28.65
CA PRO A 63 -25.81 16.00 -28.15
C PRO A 63 -26.00 15.92 -26.63
N LEU A 64 -24.95 15.53 -25.87
CA LEU A 64 -24.98 15.32 -24.42
C LEU A 64 -24.05 16.28 -23.64
N GLY A 65 -23.42 17.26 -24.31
CA GLY A 65 -22.59 18.28 -23.67
C GLY A 65 -21.28 18.53 -24.43
N ASN A 66 -20.73 19.75 -24.30
CA ASN A 66 -19.46 20.13 -24.91
C ASN A 66 -18.30 19.46 -24.17
N ILE A 67 -17.83 18.32 -24.68
CA ILE A 67 -16.59 17.70 -24.20
C ILE A 67 -15.44 18.39 -24.94
N SER A 68 -14.66 19.19 -24.22
CA SER A 68 -13.44 19.79 -24.75
C SER A 68 -12.27 19.49 -23.83
N VAL A 69 -11.15 19.03 -24.39
CA VAL A 69 -9.89 18.91 -23.64
C VAL A 69 -9.36 20.33 -23.40
N THR A 70 -9.31 20.73 -22.14
CA THR A 70 -8.82 22.03 -21.71
C THR A 70 -7.37 21.94 -21.24
N TRP A 71 -6.59 23.03 -21.38
CA TRP A 71 -5.24 23.09 -20.80
C TRP A 71 -5.26 22.85 -19.29
N ALA A 72 -6.31 23.33 -18.62
CA ALA A 72 -6.51 23.10 -17.19
C ALA A 72 -6.70 21.61 -16.86
N GLY A 73 -7.51 20.90 -17.63
CA GLY A 73 -7.73 19.46 -17.45
C GLY A 73 -6.45 18.62 -17.63
N LEU A 74 -5.62 18.97 -18.62
CA LEU A 74 -4.33 18.30 -18.84
C LEU A 74 -3.37 18.53 -17.66
N VAL A 75 -3.25 19.77 -17.17
CA VAL A 75 -2.38 20.08 -16.04
C VAL A 75 -2.87 19.38 -14.78
N LEU A 76 -4.17 19.33 -14.54
CA LEU A 76 -4.77 18.59 -13.41
C LEU A 76 -4.49 17.09 -13.50
N PHE A 77 -4.58 16.50 -14.69
CA PHE A 77 -4.24 15.10 -14.91
C PHE A 77 -2.78 14.79 -14.55
N PHE A 78 -1.84 15.62 -15.00
CA PHE A 78 -0.43 15.48 -14.65
C PHE A 78 -0.18 15.72 -13.16
N GLU A 79 -0.87 16.67 -12.55
CA GLU A 79 -0.77 16.94 -11.11
C GLU A 79 -1.17 15.73 -10.27
N LEU A 80 -2.33 15.13 -10.57
CA LEU A 80 -2.82 13.93 -9.89
C LEU A 80 -1.92 12.72 -10.17
N SER A 81 -1.40 12.60 -11.39
CA SER A 81 -0.47 11.54 -11.77
C SER A 81 0.82 11.62 -10.98
N CYS A 82 1.51 12.77 -10.98
CA CYS A 82 2.75 12.97 -10.24
C CYS A 82 2.55 12.77 -8.73
N ARG A 83 1.46 13.31 -8.16
CA ARG A 83 1.15 13.15 -6.74
C ARG A 83 0.94 11.68 -6.37
N SER A 84 0.11 10.98 -7.13
CA SER A 84 -0.23 9.58 -6.85
C SER A 84 0.98 8.66 -7.03
N LEU A 85 1.72 8.84 -8.13
CA LEU A 85 2.93 8.06 -8.40
C LEU A 85 3.98 8.26 -7.31
N THR A 86 4.20 9.50 -6.86
CA THR A 86 5.10 9.78 -5.73
C THR A 86 4.75 8.96 -4.50
N VAL A 87 3.49 8.99 -4.07
CA VAL A 87 3.04 8.28 -2.86
C VAL A 87 3.23 6.78 -3.02
N VAL A 88 2.91 6.24 -4.20
CA VAL A 88 3.11 4.83 -4.52
C VAL A 88 4.59 4.45 -4.49
N THR A 89 5.48 5.21 -5.14
CA THR A 89 6.92 4.94 -5.15
C THR A 89 7.47 4.97 -3.73
N PHE A 90 7.08 5.97 -2.94
CA PHE A 90 7.52 6.08 -1.55
C PHE A 90 7.06 4.89 -0.71
N ALA A 91 5.77 4.54 -0.77
CA ALA A 91 5.21 3.41 -0.03
C ALA A 91 5.85 2.07 -0.44
N LEU A 92 6.12 1.89 -1.74
CA LEU A 92 6.79 0.69 -2.26
C LEU A 92 8.26 0.62 -1.81
N THR A 93 8.97 1.74 -1.82
CA THR A 93 10.34 1.86 -1.30
C THR A 93 10.39 1.46 0.17
N ALA A 94 9.48 2.01 0.99
CA ALA A 94 9.40 1.71 2.40
C ALA A 94 9.08 0.22 2.66
N SER A 95 8.14 -0.34 1.89
CA SER A 95 7.76 -1.76 1.99
C SER A 95 8.89 -2.72 1.60
N MET A 96 9.72 -2.37 0.60
CA MET A 96 10.86 -3.21 0.19
C MET A 96 12.07 -3.12 1.11
N THR A 97 12.31 -1.96 1.73
CA THR A 97 13.47 -1.71 2.58
C THR A 97 13.25 -2.15 4.03
N THR A 98 12.00 -2.16 4.50
CA THR A 98 11.67 -2.50 5.89
C THR A 98 11.33 -3.98 6.04
N LYS A 99 12.06 -4.69 6.90
CA LYS A 99 11.72 -6.08 7.22
C LYS A 99 10.46 -6.13 8.07
N TYR A 100 9.64 -7.15 7.83
CA TYR A 100 8.42 -7.31 8.60
C TYR A 100 8.68 -7.48 10.12
N THR A 101 9.75 -8.18 10.49
CA THR A 101 10.14 -8.38 11.91
C THR A 101 10.26 -7.06 12.66
N ASP A 102 10.75 -6.03 11.97
CA ASP A 102 10.99 -4.72 12.55
C ASP A 102 9.67 -3.95 12.69
N VAL A 103 8.77 -4.09 11.71
CA VAL A 103 7.39 -3.56 11.78
C VAL A 103 6.63 -4.20 12.95
N ALA A 104 6.70 -5.53 13.08
CA ALA A 104 6.09 -6.27 14.18
C ALA A 104 6.61 -5.84 15.55
N TYR A 105 7.92 -5.67 15.68
CA TYR A 105 8.53 -5.17 16.91
C TYR A 105 8.05 -3.75 17.26
N MET A 106 8.05 -2.84 16.28
CA MET A 106 7.55 -1.47 16.48
C MET A 106 6.07 -1.47 16.87
N LEU A 107 5.27 -2.35 16.25
CA LEU A 107 3.85 -2.50 16.58
C LEU A 107 3.64 -2.96 18.02
N GLY A 108 4.47 -3.89 18.51
CA GLY A 108 4.44 -4.35 19.90
C GLY A 108 4.88 -3.31 20.92
N ARG A 109 5.65 -2.30 20.50
CA ARG A 109 6.06 -1.19 21.35
C ARG A 109 5.06 -0.03 21.35
N LEU A 110 4.39 0.21 20.22
CA LEU A 110 3.49 1.36 20.02
C LEU A 110 2.05 1.06 20.40
N LEU A 111 1.57 -0.17 20.21
CA LEU A 111 0.18 -0.53 20.50
C LEU A 111 0.02 -1.00 21.95
N PRO A 112 -1.14 -0.70 22.59
CA PRO A 112 -1.46 -1.23 23.89
C PRO A 112 -1.79 -2.72 23.80
N ARG A 113 -1.50 -3.45 24.87
CA ARG A 113 -1.94 -4.83 25.04
C ARG A 113 -3.47 -4.89 25.09
N PRO A 114 -4.12 -5.90 24.48
CA PRO A 114 -3.56 -7.08 23.80
C PRO A 114 -3.46 -6.93 22.26
N ILE A 115 -3.59 -5.71 21.70
CA ILE A 115 -3.69 -5.50 20.24
C ILE A 115 -2.38 -5.87 19.55
N ASP A 116 -1.24 -5.60 20.19
CA ASP A 116 0.08 -6.04 19.78
C ASP A 116 0.15 -7.55 19.54
N GLN A 117 -0.28 -8.35 20.52
CA GLN A 117 -0.22 -9.80 20.47
C GLN A 117 -1.11 -10.37 19.35
N VAL A 118 -2.31 -9.82 19.20
CA VAL A 118 -3.23 -10.22 18.12
C VAL A 118 -2.59 -9.95 16.76
N ALA A 119 -1.94 -8.79 16.57
CA ALA A 119 -1.30 -8.46 15.30
C ALA A 119 -0.12 -9.40 14.97
N LEU A 120 0.71 -9.72 15.96
CA LEU A 120 1.86 -10.63 15.80
C LEU A 120 1.42 -12.06 15.47
N LEU A 121 0.44 -12.57 16.21
CA LEU A 121 -0.12 -13.90 15.99
C LEU A 121 -0.80 -13.95 14.62
N THR A 122 -1.59 -12.94 14.26
CA THR A 122 -2.25 -12.85 12.95
C THR A 122 -1.24 -12.99 11.82
N TYR A 123 -0.12 -12.26 11.89
CA TYR A 123 0.92 -12.39 10.87
C TYR A 123 1.57 -13.76 10.83
N ARG A 124 2.02 -14.27 11.99
CA ARG A 124 2.67 -15.58 12.05
C ARG A 124 1.75 -16.66 11.49
N PHE A 125 0.49 -16.63 11.87
CA PHE A 125 -0.50 -17.60 11.41
C PHE A 125 -0.99 -17.34 9.98
N THR A 126 -0.81 -16.15 9.41
CA THR A 126 -1.12 -15.92 8.00
C THR A 126 -0.31 -16.86 7.11
N PHE A 127 1.01 -17.02 7.34
CA PHE A 127 1.82 -17.95 6.54
C PHE A 127 1.44 -19.41 6.78
N VAL A 128 1.22 -19.80 8.03
CA VAL A 128 0.77 -21.17 8.36
C VAL A 128 -0.56 -21.50 7.70
N MET A 129 -1.51 -20.55 7.71
CA MET A 129 -2.81 -20.73 7.08
C MET A 129 -2.71 -20.70 5.55
N LEU A 130 -1.78 -19.92 4.97
CA LEU A 130 -1.51 -19.93 3.53
C LEU A 130 -0.95 -21.29 3.08
N GLU A 131 -0.02 -21.89 3.83
CA GLU A 131 0.48 -23.24 3.57
C GLU A 131 -0.65 -24.28 3.63
N THR A 132 -1.47 -24.20 4.68
CA THR A 132 -2.65 -25.07 4.83
C THR A 132 -3.63 -24.92 3.66
N LEU A 133 -3.88 -23.68 3.22
CA LEU A 133 -4.72 -23.40 2.07
C LEU A 133 -4.12 -23.95 0.77
N GLU A 134 -2.81 -23.78 0.56
CA GLU A 134 -2.10 -24.30 -0.59
C GLU A 134 -2.18 -25.83 -0.66
N ASP A 135 -2.02 -26.52 0.47
CA ASP A 135 -2.16 -27.97 0.57
C ASP A 135 -3.58 -28.43 0.26
N LEU A 136 -4.60 -27.71 0.76
CA LEU A 136 -6.00 -28.00 0.43
C LEU A 136 -6.30 -27.80 -1.06
N VAL A 137 -5.75 -26.76 -1.67
CA VAL A 137 -5.88 -26.51 -3.12
C VAL A 137 -5.20 -27.62 -3.92
N LYS A 138 -3.97 -28.00 -3.57
CA LYS A 138 -3.25 -29.12 -4.20
C LYS A 138 -4.01 -30.43 -4.07
N ALA A 139 -4.52 -30.75 -2.88
CA ALA A 139 -5.32 -31.95 -2.64
C ALA A 139 -6.63 -31.96 -3.44
N ALA A 140 -7.27 -30.79 -3.62
CA ALA A 140 -8.44 -30.66 -4.49
C ALA A 140 -8.06 -30.93 -5.96
N LEU A 141 -6.98 -30.32 -6.47
CA LEU A 141 -6.50 -30.54 -7.84
C LEU A 141 -6.19 -32.02 -8.11
N SER A 142 -5.53 -32.72 -7.17
CA SER A 142 -5.22 -34.15 -7.30
C SER A 142 -6.48 -35.04 -7.36
N ARG A 143 -7.62 -34.57 -6.84
CA ARG A 143 -8.92 -35.26 -6.91
C ARG A 143 -9.72 -34.92 -8.17
N GLY A 144 -9.13 -34.20 -9.13
CA GLY A 144 -9.78 -33.80 -10.37
C GLY A 144 -10.59 -32.50 -10.27
N ALA A 145 -10.31 -31.65 -9.27
CA ALA A 145 -10.91 -30.33 -9.21
C ALA A 145 -10.50 -29.47 -10.41
N ASN A 146 -11.46 -28.76 -10.99
CA ASN A 146 -11.21 -27.73 -11.98
C ASN A 146 -11.58 -26.36 -11.38
N PHE A 147 -10.72 -25.36 -11.57
CA PHE A 147 -10.93 -23.99 -11.09
C PHE A 147 -11.26 -22.99 -12.22
N SER A 148 -11.46 -23.47 -13.45
CA SER A 148 -11.66 -22.62 -14.64
C SER A 148 -12.92 -21.74 -14.56
N GLU A 149 -14.00 -22.25 -13.97
CA GLU A 149 -15.26 -21.53 -13.84
C GLU A 149 -15.64 -21.33 -12.37
N PHE A 150 -15.63 -20.07 -11.93
CA PHE A 150 -15.96 -19.70 -10.55
C PHE A 150 -17.38 -20.13 -10.15
N TRP A 151 -18.36 -19.86 -11.01
CA TRP A 151 -19.78 -20.10 -10.73
C TRP A 151 -20.12 -21.59 -10.64
N SER A 152 -19.56 -22.42 -11.53
CA SER A 152 -19.74 -23.87 -11.55
C SER A 152 -19.11 -24.53 -10.31
N ASN A 153 -17.97 -24.00 -9.86
CA ASN A 153 -17.18 -24.57 -8.77
C ASN A 153 -17.39 -23.92 -7.40
N LYS A 154 -18.45 -23.11 -7.21
CA LYS A 154 -18.71 -22.39 -5.94
C LYS A 154 -18.72 -23.31 -4.71
N ARG A 155 -19.22 -24.55 -4.85
CA ARG A 155 -19.29 -25.54 -3.76
C ARG A 155 -17.90 -26.01 -3.35
N LEU A 156 -16.99 -26.12 -4.31
CA LEU A 156 -15.60 -26.49 -4.05
C LEU A 156 -14.86 -25.38 -3.32
N TYR A 157 -15.00 -24.12 -3.78
CA TYR A 157 -14.45 -22.96 -3.07
C TYR A 157 -14.98 -22.87 -1.64
N ALA A 158 -16.30 -23.03 -1.45
CA ALA A 158 -16.92 -23.04 -0.12
C ALA A 158 -16.36 -24.16 0.77
N ARG A 159 -16.08 -25.35 0.21
CA ARG A 159 -15.49 -26.48 0.96
C ARG A 159 -14.05 -26.20 1.38
N ILE A 160 -13.24 -25.63 0.49
CA ILE A 160 -11.85 -25.26 0.81
C ILE A 160 -11.83 -24.18 1.90
N LEU A 161 -12.63 -23.12 1.74
CA LEU A 161 -12.72 -22.05 2.75
C LEU A 161 -13.25 -22.57 4.08
N GLY A 162 -14.30 -23.41 4.07
CA GLY A 162 -14.85 -24.02 5.28
C GLY A 162 -13.83 -24.89 6.00
N MET A 163 -13.08 -25.72 5.26
CA MET A 163 -12.02 -26.55 5.86
C MET A 163 -10.87 -25.70 6.41
N THR A 164 -10.49 -24.64 5.69
CA THR A 164 -9.43 -23.71 6.13
C THR A 164 -9.86 -23.00 7.42
N MET A 165 -11.11 -22.55 7.52
CA MET A 165 -11.67 -21.92 8.72
C MET A 165 -11.70 -22.89 9.90
N LEU A 166 -12.16 -24.12 9.70
CA LEU A 166 -12.17 -25.14 10.76
C LEU A 166 -10.75 -25.44 11.26
N SER A 167 -9.79 -25.56 10.33
CA SER A 167 -8.38 -25.78 10.66
C SER A 167 -7.80 -24.61 11.46
N ALA A 168 -8.16 -23.37 11.13
CA ALA A 168 -7.74 -22.18 11.89
C ALA A 168 -8.26 -22.20 13.33
N ILE A 169 -9.52 -22.60 13.54
CA ILE A 169 -10.14 -22.70 14.87
C ILE A 169 -9.41 -23.78 15.68
N GLU A 170 -9.25 -24.99 15.14
CA GLU A 170 -8.53 -26.07 15.83
C GLU A 170 -7.09 -25.68 16.17
N GLN A 171 -6.41 -24.99 15.24
CA GLN A 171 -5.04 -24.53 15.46
C GLN A 171 -4.98 -23.47 16.57
N SER A 172 -5.96 -22.58 16.67
CA SER A 172 -6.03 -21.57 17.73
C SER A 172 -6.19 -22.22 19.12
N GLU A 173 -7.02 -23.25 19.25
CA GLU A 173 -7.19 -23.99 20.51
C GLU A 173 -5.92 -24.75 20.91
N ARG A 174 -5.26 -25.41 19.94
CA ARG A 174 -3.99 -26.11 20.19
C ARG A 174 -2.89 -25.13 20.60
N LEU A 175 -2.84 -23.97 19.97
CA LEU A 175 -1.89 -22.91 20.30
C LEU A 175 -2.10 -22.44 21.74
N VAL A 176 -3.32 -22.07 22.12
CA VAL A 176 -3.64 -21.57 23.48
C VAL A 176 -3.25 -22.61 24.52
N LYS A 177 -3.64 -23.88 24.34
CA LYS A 177 -3.24 -24.98 25.25
C LYS A 177 -1.72 -25.11 25.37
N SER A 178 -1.00 -24.98 24.27
CA SER A 178 0.48 -25.05 24.28
C SER A 178 1.13 -23.84 24.97
N MET A 179 0.50 -22.67 24.89
CA MET A 179 0.97 -21.45 25.55
C MET A 179 0.72 -21.53 27.05
N GLU A 180 -0.47 -21.94 27.48
CA GLU A 180 -0.82 -22.17 28.88
C GLU A 180 0.13 -23.18 29.54
N ALA A 181 0.45 -24.29 28.85
CA ALA A 181 1.41 -25.28 29.33
C ALA A 181 2.84 -24.74 29.53
N ARG A 182 3.18 -23.63 28.87
CA ARG A 182 4.48 -22.94 28.99
C ARG A 182 4.45 -21.78 30.01
N GLY A 183 3.35 -21.62 30.76
CA GLY A 183 3.20 -20.56 31.74
C GLY A 183 2.80 -19.22 31.13
N TYR A 184 2.01 -19.23 30.06
CA TYR A 184 1.46 -18.01 29.47
C TYR A 184 0.52 -17.28 30.45
N ASP A 185 0.88 -16.05 30.83
CA ASP A 185 0.14 -15.19 31.77
C ASP A 185 -0.60 -14.05 31.06
N GLY A 186 -1.02 -14.26 29.80
CA GLY A 186 -1.68 -13.23 28.99
C GLY A 186 -0.72 -12.23 28.34
N ASP A 187 0.60 -12.44 28.45
CA ASP A 187 1.61 -11.62 27.80
C ASP A 187 2.65 -12.40 27.01
N ILE A 188 2.78 -12.07 25.72
CA ILE A 188 3.82 -12.60 24.85
C ILE A 188 4.96 -11.58 24.80
N VAL A 189 6.03 -11.83 25.56
CA VAL A 189 7.21 -10.96 25.52
C VAL A 189 7.91 -11.11 24.16
N LEU A 190 7.90 -10.03 23.38
CA LEU A 190 8.66 -9.90 22.13
C LEU A 190 10.15 -9.78 22.43
N TYR A 191 10.94 -10.78 22.05
CA TYR A 191 12.39 -10.67 21.97
C TYR A 191 12.76 -10.21 20.56
N GLY A 192 13.03 -8.92 20.41
CA GLY A 192 13.55 -8.33 19.18
C GLY A 192 14.47 -7.17 19.54
N ASP A 193 15.57 -7.04 18.80
CA ASP A 193 16.43 -5.87 18.88
C ASP A 193 16.36 -5.18 17.51
N VAL A 194 15.71 -4.02 17.48
CA VAL A 194 15.79 -3.14 16.32
C VAL A 194 16.95 -2.19 16.58
N SER A 195 18.03 -2.36 15.82
CA SER A 195 19.18 -1.47 15.84
C SER A 195 18.72 -0.03 15.71
N ARG A 196 19.14 0.81 16.67
CA ARG A 196 18.78 2.23 16.65
C ARG A 196 19.42 2.87 15.42
N PRO A 197 18.67 3.67 14.64
CA PRO A 197 19.24 4.35 13.49
C PRO A 197 20.37 5.27 13.96
N PRO A 198 21.45 5.40 13.18
CA PRO A 198 22.54 6.29 13.53
C PRO A 198 22.05 7.73 13.56
N ILE A 199 22.65 8.55 14.43
CA ILE A 199 22.17 9.90 14.75
C ILE A 199 22.09 10.80 13.51
N HIS A 200 22.96 10.60 12.52
CA HIS A 200 22.95 11.38 11.28
C HIS A 200 21.70 11.14 10.43
N GLU A 201 21.21 9.90 10.32
CA GLU A 201 19.95 9.60 9.62
C GLU A 201 18.76 10.24 10.32
N LEU A 202 18.77 10.26 11.66
CA LEU A 202 17.72 10.88 12.45
C LEU A 202 17.66 12.40 12.23
N PHE A 203 18.81 13.07 12.11
CA PHE A 203 18.88 14.49 11.74
C PHE A 203 18.37 14.75 10.31
N VAL A 204 18.69 13.88 9.35
CA VAL A 204 18.17 14.00 7.97
C VAL A 204 16.66 13.88 7.94
N VAL A 205 16.09 12.89 8.63
CA VAL A 205 14.63 12.72 8.73
C VAL A 205 13.98 13.90 9.42
N ALA A 206 14.51 14.35 10.56
CA ALA A 206 13.99 15.51 11.27
C ALA A 206 14.06 16.78 10.40
N GLY A 207 15.17 17.00 9.68
CA GLY A 207 15.33 18.10 8.73
C GLY A 207 14.30 18.07 7.60
N SER A 208 14.08 16.89 6.99
CA SER A 208 13.05 16.73 5.95
C SER A 208 11.64 17.01 6.48
N TYR A 209 11.33 16.58 7.71
CA TYR A 209 10.03 16.82 8.33
C TYR A 209 9.81 18.31 8.60
N VAL A 210 10.81 18.99 9.16
CA VAL A 210 10.77 20.44 9.40
C VAL A 210 10.65 21.21 8.09
N ALA A 211 11.34 20.80 7.03
CA ALA A 211 11.23 21.43 5.72
C ALA A 211 9.81 21.29 5.13
N VAL A 212 9.19 20.11 5.25
CA VAL A 212 7.82 19.87 4.78
C VAL A 212 6.79 20.63 5.61
N VAL A 213 6.91 20.63 6.94
CA VAL A 213 6.01 21.38 7.83
C VAL A 213 6.18 22.89 7.63
N GLY A 214 7.42 23.36 7.48
CA GLY A 214 7.72 24.76 7.17
C GLY A 214 7.11 25.18 5.84
N TYR A 215 7.27 24.38 4.79
CA TYR A 215 6.61 24.62 3.50
C TYR A 215 5.08 24.61 3.63
N ALA A 216 4.50 23.66 4.36
CA ALA A 216 3.06 23.60 4.58
C ALA A 216 2.54 24.82 5.35
N LEU A 217 3.28 25.28 6.37
CA LEU A 217 2.94 26.49 7.12
C LEU A 217 3.05 27.73 6.24
N ILE A 218 4.12 27.88 5.46
CA ILE A 218 4.30 29.00 4.53
C ILE A 218 3.18 28.98 3.48
N ALA A 219 2.88 27.82 2.87
CA ALA A 219 1.81 27.70 1.89
C ALA A 219 0.40 27.93 2.46
N VAL A 220 0.19 27.65 3.75
CA VAL A 220 -1.10 27.89 4.45
C VAL A 220 -1.21 29.33 4.96
N TYR A 221 -0.10 29.96 5.37
CA TYR A 221 -0.09 31.32 5.92
C TYR A 221 0.23 32.43 4.90
N GLU A 222 0.76 32.13 3.70
CA GLU A 222 0.98 33.11 2.60
C GLU A 222 -0.23 33.29 1.65
N VAL A 223 -1.47 33.26 2.16
CA VAL A 223 -2.59 33.97 1.51
C VAL A 223 -3.38 34.70 2.59
N GLY A 224 -2.80 35.80 3.07
CA GLY A 224 -3.39 36.68 4.06
C GLY A 224 -2.65 38.00 4.17
N LEU A 225 -2.21 38.57 3.03
CA LEU A 225 -1.74 39.94 2.91
C LEU A 225 -2.01 40.46 1.49
#